data_AF-A0A9N9ERE0-F1
#
_entry.id   AF-A0A9N9ERE0-F1
#
_cell.length_a   1.000
_cell.length_b   1.000
_cell.length_c   1.000
_cell.angle_alpha   90.00
_cell.angle_beta   90.00
_cell.angle_gamma   90.00
#
_symmetry.space_group_name_H-M   'P 1'
#
loop_
_entity.id
_entity.type
_entity.pdbx_description
1 polymer ?
#
loop_
_entity_poly.entity_id
_entity_poly.type
_entity_poly.pdbx_seq_one_letter_code
_entity_poly.pdbx_strand_id
1 'polypeptide(L)'
;MEGVNEHQTEDKQHFNNRNQVTETVENSELTTNQLTSSTQQTEVEVTQANTPTPSNPKLAELVKELPKSDSIEHNVWINKVSKQRASYSQVVARSTMKAAIPSINIPTAIASKLKFRNTAFFRSFLQDRNTQPDHQKEFNSLLNIAIEKYKRKYNILLVNKNNRDQIYNKLRKKLAINTILSLNLPLLEDHVSAQHIYYLINFGKIESTMEFEQARKTIGKYQSENRQELPDKPEDVPIDITEFLLFTLPIEDNNRTAAIVKAMRLIFNFGQLPNAYFVTVRTPLPRNPAKLKVLNHIFPLRDRSRLAYLAEYHRELRKIYILQEKLPSTYFDLPLEKIDLPSIPQALRAEYRNLFSCKPKNEMEFKSLIEQLRRVYRFKKLPNDYIIQKKQLPTEPL
;
A
#
# COMPACT_ATOMS: atom_id res chain seq x y z
N MET A 1 -13.43 -53.77 -4.95
CA MET A 1 -12.00 -54.15 -4.86
C MET A 1 -11.55 -54.50 -6.26
N GLU A 2 -10.27 -54.24 -6.55
CA GLU A 2 -9.60 -54.28 -7.86
C GLU A 2 -9.74 -53.00 -8.68
N GLY A 3 -8.70 -52.17 -8.54
CA GLY A 3 -8.40 -51.07 -9.43
C GLY A 3 -7.40 -51.50 -10.49
N VAL A 4 -7.39 -50.79 -11.61
CA VAL A 4 -6.35 -50.87 -12.63
C VAL A 4 -5.86 -49.45 -12.88
N ASN A 5 -4.60 -49.24 -12.51
CA ASN A 5 -3.78 -48.07 -12.82
C ASN A 5 -3.17 -48.26 -14.20
N GLU A 6 -3.34 -47.30 -15.09
CA GLU A 6 -2.49 -47.15 -16.28
C GLU A 6 -1.58 -45.93 -16.10
N HIS A 7 -0.29 -46.22 -16.04
CA HIS A 7 0.82 -45.29 -16.23
C HIS A 7 0.98 -45.00 -17.73
N GLN A 8 1.13 -43.72 -18.08
CA GLN A 8 1.90 -43.31 -19.26
C GLN A 8 2.97 -42.30 -18.83
N THR A 9 4.18 -42.83 -18.73
CA THR A 9 5.45 -42.14 -19.00
C THR A 9 5.51 -41.67 -20.45
N GLU A 10 6.00 -40.46 -20.70
CA GLU A 10 7.02 -40.25 -21.73
C GLU A 10 7.76 -38.92 -21.56
N ASP A 11 9.09 -39.06 -21.68
CA ASP A 11 10.14 -38.06 -21.65
C ASP A 11 10.10 -37.15 -22.89
N LYS A 12 10.63 -35.91 -22.78
CA LYS A 12 11.92 -35.52 -23.42
C LYS A 12 12.19 -34.01 -23.44
N GLN A 13 13.44 -33.72 -23.08
CA GLN A 13 14.40 -32.82 -23.74
C GLN A 13 14.41 -31.31 -23.43
N HIS A 14 15.43 -30.95 -22.64
CA HIS A 14 16.52 -30.02 -22.97
C HIS A 14 16.20 -28.80 -23.86
N PHE A 15 16.36 -27.61 -23.29
CA PHE A 15 17.10 -26.54 -23.95
C PHE A 15 17.93 -25.75 -22.93
N ASN A 16 19.23 -25.75 -23.17
CA ASN A 16 20.27 -25.01 -22.47
C ASN A 16 20.71 -23.91 -23.45
N ASN A 17 20.69 -22.62 -23.07
CA ASN A 17 21.50 -21.63 -23.78
C ASN A 17 21.80 -20.39 -22.91
N ARG A 18 22.95 -20.48 -22.26
CA ARG A 18 24.06 -19.51 -22.22
C ARG A 18 23.88 -18.27 -23.10
N ASN A 19 24.00 -17.08 -22.50
CA ASN A 19 24.73 -15.97 -23.11
C ASN A 19 25.39 -15.12 -22.02
N GLN A 20 26.72 -15.16 -22.06
CA GLN A 20 27.65 -14.23 -21.44
C GLN A 20 27.69 -12.97 -22.32
N VAL A 21 27.64 -11.78 -21.72
CA VAL A 21 28.18 -10.57 -22.34
C VAL A 21 29.03 -9.86 -21.30
N THR A 22 30.15 -9.41 -21.83
CA THR A 22 31.43 -8.98 -21.27
C THR A 22 31.38 -7.66 -20.50
N GLU A 23 32.22 -7.63 -19.47
CA GLU A 23 32.76 -6.45 -18.82
C GLU A 23 33.42 -5.52 -19.84
N THR A 24 33.17 -4.22 -19.70
CA THR A 24 34.04 -3.17 -20.24
C THR A 24 34.42 -2.26 -19.08
N VAL A 25 35.71 -2.28 -18.78
CA VAL A 25 36.42 -1.44 -17.83
C VAL A 25 36.83 -0.17 -18.59
N GLU A 26 36.36 0.99 -18.15
CA GLU A 26 37.01 2.26 -18.48
C GLU A 26 37.34 3.03 -17.20
N ASN A 27 38.64 3.13 -16.97
CA ASN A 27 39.27 4.06 -16.05
C ASN A 27 39.12 5.48 -16.58
N SER A 28 38.77 6.43 -15.72
CA SER A 28 39.16 7.82 -15.92
C SER A 28 39.52 8.47 -14.58
N GLU A 29 40.60 9.23 -14.66
CA GLU A 29 41.45 9.70 -13.57
C GLU A 29 40.91 10.97 -12.90
N LEU A 30 41.30 11.10 -11.62
CA LEU A 30 41.75 12.31 -10.92
C LEU A 30 41.29 13.68 -11.42
N THR A 31 40.61 14.41 -10.53
CA THR A 31 41.00 15.81 -10.28
C THR A 31 40.68 16.21 -8.84
N THR A 32 41.76 16.27 -8.06
CA THR A 32 41.88 16.88 -6.74
C THR A 32 41.77 18.40 -6.91
N ASN A 33 40.87 19.08 -6.19
CA ASN A 33 40.99 20.51 -5.95
C ASN A 33 40.70 20.82 -4.49
N GLN A 34 41.77 21.23 -3.81
CA GLN A 34 41.75 21.94 -2.54
C GLN A 34 41.16 23.34 -2.79
N LEU A 35 40.29 23.80 -1.89
CA LEU A 35 40.18 25.23 -1.64
C LEU A 35 39.96 25.47 -0.14
N THR A 36 40.95 26.11 0.44
CA THR A 36 40.98 26.81 1.73
C THR A 36 40.13 28.09 1.65
N SER A 37 39.48 28.47 2.77
CA SER A 37 39.18 29.85 3.24
C SER A 37 38.20 29.73 4.42
N SER A 38 38.65 29.95 5.66
CA SER A 38 38.69 31.26 6.35
C SER A 38 37.33 31.73 6.89
N THR A 39 37.15 31.46 8.19
CA THR A 39 36.73 32.36 9.27
C THR A 39 35.93 33.62 8.91
N GLN A 40 34.75 33.74 9.50
CA GLN A 40 34.35 34.96 10.23
C GLN A 40 33.30 34.63 11.29
N GLN A 41 33.67 34.88 12.54
CA GLN A 41 32.80 34.96 13.70
C GLN A 41 32.03 36.28 13.62
N THR A 42 30.77 36.26 14.02
CA THR A 42 30.03 37.49 14.37
C THR A 42 29.26 37.22 15.64
N GLU A 43 29.75 37.81 16.73
CA GLU A 43 29.02 38.02 17.96
C GLU A 43 27.85 38.97 17.70
N VAL A 44 26.67 38.63 18.20
CA VAL A 44 25.65 39.63 18.55
C VAL A 44 25.03 39.23 19.89
N GLU A 45 25.06 40.20 20.79
CA GLU A 45 24.68 40.17 22.19
C GLU A 45 23.28 40.81 22.39
N VAL A 46 22.60 40.44 23.49
CA VAL A 46 21.48 41.14 24.17
C VAL A 46 20.10 41.05 23.47
N THR A 47 19.00 40.60 24.10
CA THR A 47 18.31 41.25 25.24
C THR A 47 17.26 40.32 25.88
N GLN A 48 17.16 40.38 27.21
CA GLN A 48 16.09 39.81 28.05
C GLN A 48 14.80 40.65 27.96
N ALA A 49 13.61 40.04 28.08
CA ALA A 49 12.54 40.50 28.98
C ALA A 49 11.21 39.69 28.85
N ASN A 50 10.62 39.47 30.03
CA ASN A 50 9.18 39.38 30.35
C ASN A 50 8.39 38.07 30.15
N THR A 51 8.29 37.35 31.26
CA THR A 51 7.20 36.42 31.62
C THR A 51 6.02 37.18 32.22
N PRO A 52 4.76 36.78 31.95
CA PRO A 52 3.64 37.05 32.83
C PRO A 52 3.09 35.78 33.49
N THR A 53 2.89 35.86 34.80
CA THR A 53 2.14 34.95 35.67
C THR A 53 0.64 35.30 35.63
N PRO A 54 -0.27 34.31 35.73
CA PRO A 54 -1.24 34.33 36.83
C PRO A 54 -1.42 32.91 37.42
N SER A 55 -1.16 32.63 38.71
CA SER A 55 -1.96 32.93 39.92
C SER A 55 -3.40 32.41 39.88
N ASN A 56 -3.64 31.21 40.42
CA ASN A 56 -4.92 30.85 41.05
C ASN A 56 -4.71 29.83 42.20
N PRO A 57 -4.91 30.20 43.48
CA PRO A 57 -4.63 29.36 44.65
C PRO A 57 -5.89 28.64 45.16
N LYS A 58 -6.43 27.68 44.39
CA LYS A 58 -7.56 26.85 44.82
C LYS A 58 -7.41 25.34 44.57
N LEU A 59 -6.21 24.87 44.23
CA LEU A 59 -5.92 23.45 43.98
C LEU A 59 -5.07 22.77 45.06
N ALA A 60 -4.64 23.51 46.09
CA ALA A 60 -3.73 22.99 47.12
C ALA A 60 -4.41 22.22 48.26
N GLU A 61 -5.75 22.22 48.33
CA GLU A 61 -6.48 21.72 49.50
C GLU A 61 -7.21 20.39 49.30
N LEU A 62 -7.07 19.76 48.13
CA LEU A 62 -7.77 18.51 47.80
C LEU A 62 -6.87 17.26 47.80
N VAL A 63 -5.65 17.35 48.35
CA VAL A 63 -4.66 16.25 48.39
C VAL A 63 -4.38 15.72 49.80
N LYS A 64 -5.09 16.22 50.82
CA LYS A 64 -5.04 15.63 52.16
C LYS A 64 -6.30 14.80 52.37
N GLU A 65 -6.26 13.53 51.99
CA GLU A 65 -6.50 12.40 52.90
C GLU A 65 -6.51 11.02 52.20
N LEU A 66 -5.85 10.05 52.86
CA LEU A 66 -5.88 8.58 52.72
C LEU A 66 -5.03 7.89 51.60
N PRO A 67 -4.60 6.63 51.80
CA PRO A 67 -3.64 6.15 52.78
C PRO A 67 -2.42 5.46 52.13
N LYS A 68 -1.37 5.22 52.93
CA LYS A 68 -0.13 4.55 52.53
C LYS A 68 -0.37 3.08 52.17
N SER A 69 -0.04 2.71 50.93
CA SER A 69 0.15 1.33 50.48
C SER A 69 1.41 1.30 49.61
N ASP A 70 2.38 0.47 50.01
CA ASP A 70 3.66 0.30 49.33
C ASP A 70 3.48 -0.35 47.96
N SER A 71 3.32 0.50 46.94
CA SER A 71 3.33 0.16 45.52
C SER A 71 3.84 1.36 44.73
N ILE A 72 5.13 1.62 44.86
CA ILE A 72 5.85 2.65 44.10
C ILE A 72 6.53 1.86 42.96
N GLU A 73 6.06 1.95 41.70
CA GLU A 73 6.69 2.82 40.69
C GLU A 73 5.88 2.98 39.38
N HIS A 74 4.63 2.50 39.28
CA HIS A 74 3.89 2.56 37.99
C HIS A 74 3.10 3.87 37.77
N ASN A 75 2.54 4.45 38.84
CA ASN A 75 1.62 5.61 38.74
C ASN A 75 2.30 6.98 38.70
N VAL A 76 3.62 7.04 38.96
CA VAL A 76 4.41 8.28 38.89
C VAL A 76 4.82 8.61 37.45
N TRP A 77 4.97 7.61 36.58
CA TRP A 77 5.43 7.81 35.20
C TRP A 77 4.32 8.37 34.28
N ILE A 78 3.09 7.84 34.39
CA ILE A 78 1.93 8.27 33.59
C ILE A 78 1.55 9.73 33.91
N ASN A 79 1.65 10.15 35.17
CA ASN A 79 1.33 11.51 35.60
C ASN A 79 2.41 12.54 35.25
N LYS A 80 3.68 12.12 35.14
CA LYS A 80 4.80 13.00 34.77
C LYS A 80 4.83 13.30 33.27
N VAL A 81 4.44 12.34 32.43
CA VAL A 81 4.26 12.51 30.97
C VAL A 81 3.08 13.44 30.64
N SER A 82 2.03 13.44 31.47
CA SER A 82 0.83 14.26 31.25
C SER A 82 1.01 15.74 31.60
N LYS A 83 1.93 16.07 32.54
CA LYS A 83 2.19 17.47 32.98
C LYS A 83 3.22 18.23 32.13
N GLN A 84 3.90 17.60 31.17
CA GLN A 84 4.88 18.24 30.28
C GLN A 84 4.30 18.78 28.95
N ARG A 85 2.97 18.96 28.90
CA ARG A 85 2.20 19.37 27.70
C ARG A 85 2.21 20.87 27.37
N ALA A 86 2.94 21.70 28.10
CA ALA A 86 3.06 23.14 27.81
C ALA A 86 4.47 23.46 27.28
N SER A 87 4.54 24.02 26.07
CA SER A 87 5.73 24.40 25.28
C SER A 87 6.32 23.32 24.38
N TYR A 88 5.59 23.01 23.28
CA TYR A 88 6.00 22.02 22.27
C TYR A 88 6.99 22.56 21.22
N SER A 89 7.22 23.88 21.15
CA SER A 89 8.35 24.46 20.39
C SER A 89 9.70 24.09 21.03
N GLN A 90 9.73 23.83 22.34
CA GLN A 90 10.90 23.27 23.03
C GLN A 90 10.99 21.74 22.92
N VAL A 91 9.93 21.03 22.50
CA VAL A 91 9.92 19.55 22.40
C VAL A 91 10.45 19.07 21.06
N VAL A 92 10.23 19.82 19.98
CA VAL A 92 10.85 19.51 18.67
C VAL A 92 12.37 19.74 18.72
N ALA A 93 12.84 20.75 19.47
CA ALA A 93 14.26 20.90 19.83
C ALA A 93 14.78 19.85 20.83
N ARG A 94 13.89 19.04 21.44
CA ARG A 94 14.20 17.93 22.35
C ARG A 94 13.95 16.55 21.72
N SER A 95 13.68 16.44 20.43
CA SER A 95 13.85 15.16 19.71
C SER A 95 15.33 14.71 19.68
N THR A 96 16.24 15.62 20.06
CA THR A 96 17.64 15.34 20.46
C THR A 96 17.82 15.03 21.96
N MET A 97 16.75 14.92 22.76
CA MET A 97 16.84 14.34 24.11
C MET A 97 17.11 12.83 23.98
N LYS A 98 18.39 12.55 23.80
CA LYS A 98 19.16 11.56 24.55
C LYS A 98 18.83 11.68 26.05
N ALA A 99 17.61 11.38 26.47
CA ALA A 99 17.38 11.00 27.85
C ALA A 99 18.25 9.77 28.05
N ALA A 100 19.20 9.86 28.99
CA ALA A 100 20.24 8.87 29.28
C ALA A 100 19.67 7.55 29.85
N ILE A 101 18.56 7.04 29.31
CA ILE A 101 18.28 5.61 29.34
C ILE A 101 19.33 5.02 28.40
N PRO A 102 20.25 4.17 28.88
CA PRO A 102 21.16 3.48 27.98
C PRO A 102 20.30 2.72 26.99
N SER A 103 20.25 3.19 25.75
CA SER A 103 19.58 2.49 24.66
C SER A 103 20.30 1.15 24.59
N ILE A 104 19.67 0.09 25.07
CA ILE A 104 20.15 -1.24 24.77
C ILE A 104 20.01 -1.32 23.26
N ASN A 105 21.13 -1.29 22.56
CA ASN A 105 21.15 -1.56 21.13
C ASN A 105 20.52 -2.94 20.95
N ILE A 106 19.32 -2.98 20.36
CA ILE A 106 18.56 -4.22 20.22
C ILE A 106 19.32 -5.05 19.19
N PRO A 107 19.82 -6.24 19.55
CA PRO A 107 20.56 -7.09 18.62
C PRO A 107 19.75 -7.39 17.35
N THR A 108 20.44 -7.53 16.22
CA THR A 108 19.83 -7.50 14.88
C THR A 108 18.82 -8.62 14.67
N ALA A 109 19.09 -9.85 15.11
CA ALA A 109 18.13 -10.95 14.93
C ALA A 109 16.89 -10.79 15.82
N ILE A 110 17.03 -10.29 17.05
CA ILE A 110 15.89 -9.90 17.89
C ILE A 110 15.08 -8.79 17.22
N ALA A 111 15.74 -7.70 16.79
CA ALA A 111 15.10 -6.56 16.14
C ALA A 111 14.31 -6.99 14.90
N SER A 112 14.87 -7.88 14.08
CA SER A 112 14.20 -8.46 12.91
C SER A 112 12.91 -9.21 13.30
N LYS A 113 12.97 -10.11 14.30
CA LYS A 113 11.77 -10.86 14.73
C LYS A 113 10.67 -9.94 15.29
N LEU A 114 11.06 -8.88 16.01
CA LEU A 114 10.11 -7.89 16.54
C LEU A 114 9.52 -7.03 15.42
N LYS A 115 10.34 -6.60 14.45
CA LYS A 115 9.90 -5.86 13.25
C LYS A 115 8.82 -6.64 12.47
N PHE A 116 8.99 -7.94 12.33
CA PHE A 116 8.02 -8.81 11.63
C PHE A 116 6.92 -9.39 12.53
N ARG A 117 6.79 -8.93 13.78
CA ARG A 117 5.72 -9.33 14.71
C ARG A 117 5.63 -10.86 14.90
N ASN A 118 6.79 -11.53 14.99
CA ASN A 118 6.83 -12.98 15.08
C ASN A 118 6.23 -13.48 16.40
N THR A 119 5.05 -14.10 16.35
CA THR A 119 4.34 -14.63 17.53
C THR A 119 4.99 -15.90 18.10
N ALA A 120 5.84 -16.57 17.33
CA ALA A 120 6.62 -17.73 17.72
C ALA A 120 8.02 -17.38 18.24
N PHE A 121 8.29 -16.11 18.61
CA PHE A 121 9.62 -15.66 19.07
C PHE A 121 10.21 -16.59 20.14
N PHE A 122 9.49 -16.83 21.24
CA PHE A 122 9.94 -17.72 22.31
C PHE A 122 9.61 -19.19 22.06
N ARG A 123 8.61 -19.49 21.22
CA ARG A 123 8.24 -20.88 20.86
C ARG A 123 9.31 -21.56 20.00
N SER A 124 10.09 -20.77 19.26
CA SER A 124 11.20 -21.24 18.45
C SER A 124 12.50 -21.45 19.24
N PHE A 125 12.49 -21.30 20.57
CA PHE A 125 13.69 -21.54 21.37
C PHE A 125 13.94 -23.05 21.48
N LEU A 126 15.14 -23.47 21.11
CA LEU A 126 15.60 -24.86 21.19
C LEU A 126 16.47 -25.09 22.42
N GLN A 127 16.43 -26.30 22.95
CA GLN A 127 17.23 -26.67 24.13
C GLN A 127 18.70 -26.91 23.77
N ASP A 128 18.96 -27.51 22.61
CA ASP A 128 20.30 -27.80 22.13
C ASP A 128 21.04 -26.49 21.77
N ARG A 129 22.26 -26.33 22.31
CA ARG A 129 23.09 -25.14 22.14
C ARG A 129 23.59 -24.97 20.72
N ASN A 130 23.81 -26.08 20.00
CA ASN A 130 24.38 -26.06 18.66
C ASN A 130 23.36 -25.63 17.61
N THR A 131 22.07 -25.87 17.88
CA THR A 131 20.97 -25.59 16.95
C THR A 131 20.17 -24.33 17.30
N GLN A 132 20.56 -23.56 18.33
CA GLN A 132 19.80 -22.36 18.73
C GLN A 132 19.72 -21.34 17.57
N PRO A 133 18.53 -20.83 17.25
CA PRO A 133 18.40 -19.73 16.30
C PRO A 133 19.06 -18.45 16.84
N ASP A 134 19.47 -17.56 15.95
CA ASP A 134 20.30 -16.41 16.31
C ASP A 134 19.62 -15.46 17.30
N HIS A 135 18.31 -15.24 17.17
CA HIS A 135 17.55 -14.41 18.11
C HIS A 135 17.52 -15.00 19.53
N GLN A 136 17.61 -16.33 19.67
CA GLN A 136 17.74 -16.99 20.98
C GLN A 136 19.15 -16.79 21.55
N LYS A 137 20.20 -16.95 20.74
CA LYS A 137 21.60 -16.71 21.16
C LYS A 137 21.79 -15.28 21.66
N GLU A 138 21.30 -14.30 20.89
CA GLU A 138 21.32 -12.89 21.26
C GLU A 138 20.54 -12.62 22.55
N PHE A 139 19.34 -13.21 22.70
CA PHE A 139 18.52 -13.03 23.89
C PHE A 139 19.20 -13.63 25.14
N ASN A 140 19.78 -14.82 25.01
CA ASN A 140 20.53 -15.47 26.08
C ASN A 140 21.76 -14.66 26.49
N SER A 141 22.46 -14.05 25.54
CA SER A 141 23.57 -13.12 25.81
C SER A 141 23.11 -11.93 26.64
N LEU A 142 22.01 -11.25 26.23
CA LEU A 142 21.43 -10.15 27.00
C LEU A 142 20.98 -10.57 28.40
N LEU A 143 20.41 -11.77 28.54
CA LEU A 143 19.98 -12.33 29.82
C LEU A 143 21.18 -12.58 30.73
N ASN A 144 22.26 -13.17 30.22
CA ASN A 144 23.49 -13.41 30.98
C ASN A 144 24.11 -12.09 31.43
N ILE A 145 24.17 -11.07 30.57
CA ILE A 145 24.64 -9.72 30.95
C ILE A 145 23.77 -9.15 32.07
N ALA A 146 22.44 -9.30 31.99
CA ALA A 146 21.52 -8.82 33.03
C ALA A 146 21.71 -9.57 34.37
N ILE A 147 21.94 -10.89 34.31
CA ILE A 147 22.25 -11.73 35.48
C ILE A 147 23.56 -11.29 36.13
N GLU A 148 24.63 -11.10 35.35
CA GLU A 148 25.93 -10.66 35.89
C GLU A 148 25.85 -9.26 36.51
N LYS A 149 25.12 -8.34 35.89
CA LYS A 149 24.83 -7.02 36.49
C LYS A 149 24.07 -7.14 37.81
N TYR A 150 23.11 -8.05 37.90
CA TYR A 150 22.38 -8.33 39.14
C TYR A 150 23.29 -8.90 40.22
N LYS A 151 24.10 -9.92 39.89
CA LYS A 151 25.08 -10.51 40.82
C LYS A 151 26.01 -9.48 41.43
N ARG A 152 26.60 -8.61 40.58
CA ARG A 152 27.49 -7.53 41.01
C ARG A 152 26.76 -6.51 41.90
N LYS A 153 25.54 -6.11 41.54
CA LYS A 153 24.76 -5.13 42.29
C LYS A 153 24.43 -5.59 43.72
N TYR A 154 24.16 -6.88 43.89
CA TYR A 154 23.75 -7.45 45.19
C TYR A 154 24.86 -8.25 45.88
N ASN A 155 26.07 -8.29 45.31
CA ASN A 155 27.20 -9.10 45.77
C ASN A 155 26.84 -10.57 46.04
N ILE A 156 26.11 -11.20 45.12
CA ILE A 156 25.72 -12.62 45.22
C ILE A 156 26.40 -13.45 44.13
N LEU A 157 26.80 -14.68 44.47
CA LEU A 157 27.43 -15.60 43.51
C LEU A 157 26.41 -16.31 42.62
N LEU A 158 25.28 -16.72 43.20
CA LEU A 158 24.23 -17.49 42.53
C LEU A 158 22.90 -16.75 42.57
N VAL A 159 22.16 -16.82 41.45
CA VAL A 159 20.82 -16.24 41.32
C VAL A 159 19.80 -17.37 41.39
N ASN A 160 18.88 -17.31 42.36
CA ASN A 160 17.80 -18.29 42.48
C ASN A 160 16.84 -18.23 41.27
N LYS A 161 16.02 -19.28 41.10
CA LYS A 161 15.07 -19.38 39.98
C LYS A 161 14.10 -18.19 39.90
N ASN A 162 13.53 -17.79 41.04
CA ASN A 162 12.58 -16.67 41.10
C ASN A 162 13.20 -15.35 40.61
N ASN A 163 14.40 -15.02 41.08
CA ASN A 163 15.14 -13.82 40.66
C ASN A 163 15.53 -13.92 39.18
N ARG A 164 15.91 -15.10 38.68
CA ARG A 164 16.18 -15.32 37.26
C ARG A 164 14.93 -15.07 36.41
N ASP A 165 13.77 -15.58 36.82
CA ASP A 165 12.49 -15.37 36.13
C ASP A 165 12.06 -13.90 36.16
N GLN A 166 12.30 -13.19 37.26
CA GLN A 166 12.09 -11.75 37.34
C GLN A 166 13.01 -10.97 36.40
N ILE A 167 14.31 -11.30 36.34
CA ILE A 167 15.28 -10.68 35.41
C ILE A 167 14.84 -10.94 33.97
N TYR A 168 14.44 -12.17 33.64
CA TYR A 168 13.92 -12.54 32.33
C TYR A 168 12.70 -11.70 31.95
N ASN A 169 11.71 -11.60 32.83
CA ASN A 169 10.50 -10.80 32.59
C ASN A 169 10.81 -9.30 32.44
N LYS A 170 11.72 -8.76 33.25
CA LYS A 170 12.18 -7.36 33.14
C LYS A 170 12.91 -7.12 31.82
N LEU A 171 13.76 -8.05 31.38
CA LEU A 171 14.44 -7.97 30.09
C LEU A 171 13.44 -7.98 28.93
N ARG A 172 12.46 -8.89 28.97
CA ARG A 172 11.38 -9.00 27.98
C ARG A 172 10.56 -7.71 27.86
N LYS A 173 10.14 -7.13 28.99
CA LYS A 173 9.47 -5.81 29.04
C LYS A 173 10.36 -4.69 28.49
N LYS A 174 11.64 -4.68 28.87
CA LYS A 174 12.58 -3.66 28.41
C LYS A 174 12.79 -3.70 26.89
N LEU A 175 12.91 -4.89 26.29
CA LEU A 175 13.00 -5.05 24.84
C LEU A 175 11.73 -4.54 24.15
N ALA A 176 10.55 -4.87 24.67
CA ALA A 176 9.28 -4.37 24.16
C ALA A 176 9.23 -2.84 24.17
N ILE A 177 9.49 -2.23 25.33
CA ILE A 177 9.44 -0.77 25.52
C ILE A 177 10.47 -0.07 24.61
N ASN A 178 11.71 -0.55 24.57
CA ASN A 178 12.73 0.02 23.70
C ASN A 178 12.31 -0.05 22.23
N THR A 179 11.68 -1.15 21.81
CA THR A 179 11.20 -1.30 20.44
C THR A 179 10.05 -0.34 20.15
N ILE A 180 9.10 -0.18 21.08
CA ILE A 180 7.99 0.79 20.95
C ILE A 180 8.56 2.21 20.80
N LEU A 181 9.54 2.58 21.63
CA LEU A 181 10.18 3.89 21.58
C LEU A 181 10.99 4.11 20.29
N SER A 182 11.48 3.04 19.65
CA SER A 182 12.15 3.13 18.36
C SER A 182 11.21 3.08 17.15
N LEU A 183 9.89 2.87 17.36
CA LEU A 183 8.94 2.85 16.25
C LEU A 183 8.80 4.26 15.65
N ASN A 184 9.03 4.37 14.34
CA ASN A 184 8.72 5.58 13.59
C ASN A 184 7.22 5.60 13.27
N LEU A 185 6.40 5.96 14.27
CA LEU A 185 4.95 6.01 14.15
C LEU A 185 4.46 6.92 13.01
N PRO A 186 5.07 8.09 12.73
CA PRO A 186 4.68 8.91 11.58
C PRO A 186 4.71 8.19 10.23
N LEU A 187 5.64 7.26 10.03
CA LEU A 187 5.80 6.54 8.75
C LEU A 187 4.89 5.32 8.59
N LEU A 188 4.16 4.93 9.63
CA LEU A 188 3.30 3.74 9.63
C LEU A 188 1.84 4.14 9.62
N GLU A 189 0.99 3.36 8.96
CA GLU A 189 -0.47 3.53 9.08
C GLU A 189 -0.90 3.35 10.55
N ASP A 190 -1.97 4.04 10.95
CA ASP A 190 -2.54 4.02 12.30
C ASP A 190 -2.84 2.59 12.78
N HIS A 191 -3.43 1.78 11.91
CA HIS A 191 -3.78 0.40 12.18
C HIS A 191 -2.53 -0.49 12.34
N VAL A 192 -1.54 -0.33 11.45
CA VAL A 192 -0.29 -1.10 11.50
C VAL A 192 0.50 -0.74 12.76
N SER A 193 0.55 0.54 13.10
CA SER A 193 1.15 1.06 14.32
C SER A 193 0.51 0.45 15.57
N ALA A 194 -0.82 0.45 15.64
CA ALA A 194 -1.56 -0.18 16.73
C ALA A 194 -1.26 -1.68 16.82
N GLN A 195 -1.25 -2.41 15.69
CA GLN A 195 -0.88 -3.83 15.67
C GLN A 195 0.53 -4.08 16.20
N HIS A 196 1.52 -3.25 15.82
CA HIS A 196 2.89 -3.35 16.33
C HIS A 196 2.96 -3.09 17.83
N ILE A 197 2.27 -2.06 18.33
CA ILE A 197 2.24 -1.73 19.75
C ILE A 197 1.60 -2.87 20.55
N TYR A 198 0.46 -3.42 20.11
CA TYR A 198 -0.19 -4.54 20.81
C TYR A 198 0.62 -5.83 20.76
N TYR A 199 1.27 -6.10 19.62
CA TYR A 199 2.23 -7.19 19.54
C TYR A 199 3.34 -7.01 20.58
N LEU A 200 3.91 -5.80 20.72
CA LEU A 200 4.98 -5.51 21.68
C LEU A 200 4.50 -5.52 23.13
N ILE A 201 3.28 -5.08 23.42
CA ILE A 201 2.64 -5.19 24.74
C ILE A 201 2.50 -6.66 25.15
N ASN A 202 1.94 -7.49 24.26
CA ASN A 202 1.80 -8.94 24.48
C ASN A 202 3.16 -9.64 24.54
N PHE A 203 4.09 -9.23 23.67
CA PHE A 203 5.48 -9.66 23.73
C PHE A 203 6.09 -9.25 25.06
N GLY A 204 5.82 -8.09 25.64
CA GLY A 204 6.37 -7.69 26.94
C GLY A 204 5.66 -8.33 28.14
N LYS A 205 4.47 -8.92 27.95
CA LYS A 205 3.50 -9.16 29.05
C LYS A 205 3.28 -7.87 29.87
N ILE A 206 3.07 -6.76 29.16
CA ILE A 206 2.75 -5.47 29.75
C ILE A 206 1.22 -5.41 29.85
N GLU A 207 0.70 -5.03 31.01
CA GLU A 207 -0.74 -4.83 31.18
C GLU A 207 -1.15 -3.57 30.41
N SER A 208 -2.17 -3.68 29.57
CA SER A 208 -2.75 -2.56 28.83
C SER A 208 -4.16 -2.32 29.33
N THR A 209 -4.43 -1.10 29.77
CA THR A 209 -5.79 -0.64 30.10
C THR A 209 -6.53 -0.06 28.91
N MET A 210 -5.80 0.23 27.82
CA MET A 210 -6.36 0.77 26.59
C MET A 210 -6.82 -0.35 25.67
N GLU A 211 -7.97 -0.17 25.02
CA GLU A 211 -8.51 -1.05 23.98
C GLU A 211 -7.91 -0.76 22.60
N PHE A 212 -7.82 -1.78 21.74
CA PHE A 212 -7.10 -1.69 20.46
C PHE A 212 -7.61 -0.54 19.58
N GLU A 213 -8.92 -0.40 19.46
CA GLU A 213 -9.54 0.64 18.64
C GLU A 213 -9.33 2.05 19.23
N GLN A 214 -9.26 2.17 20.56
CA GLN A 214 -8.95 3.44 21.23
C GLN A 214 -7.49 3.84 20.99
N ALA A 215 -6.56 2.88 21.09
CA ALA A 215 -5.16 3.10 20.79
C ALA A 215 -4.97 3.53 19.32
N ARG A 216 -5.61 2.82 18.39
CA ARG A 216 -5.59 3.16 16.96
C ARG A 216 -6.08 4.59 16.71
N LYS A 217 -7.24 4.97 17.24
CA LYS A 217 -7.77 6.34 17.08
C LYS A 217 -6.85 7.40 17.69
N THR A 218 -6.25 7.10 18.85
CA THR A 218 -5.30 8.00 19.51
C THR A 218 -4.03 8.19 18.66
N ILE A 219 -3.50 7.11 18.09
CA ILE A 219 -2.36 7.16 17.17
C ILE A 219 -2.72 7.93 15.92
N GLY A 220 -3.87 7.67 15.30
CA GLY A 220 -4.33 8.38 14.11
C GLY A 220 -4.49 9.88 14.36
N LYS A 221 -5.07 10.27 15.50
CA LYS A 221 -5.16 11.67 15.93
C LYS A 221 -3.77 12.28 16.10
N TYR A 222 -2.89 11.64 16.86
CA TYR A 222 -1.51 12.09 17.05
C TYR A 222 -0.76 12.25 15.71
N GLN A 223 -0.89 11.28 14.81
CA GLN A 223 -0.28 11.35 13.48
C GLN A 223 -0.85 12.53 12.68
N SER A 224 -2.16 12.74 12.68
CA SER A 224 -2.79 13.85 11.96
C SER A 224 -2.37 15.23 12.50
N GLU A 225 -2.20 15.36 13.81
CA GLU A 225 -1.76 16.60 14.46
C GLU A 225 -0.28 16.93 14.21
N ASN A 226 0.54 15.93 13.90
CA ASN A 226 1.97 16.10 13.66
C ASN A 226 2.37 16.12 12.18
N ARG A 227 1.41 15.98 11.25
CA ARG A 227 1.68 16.13 9.81
C ARG A 227 1.83 17.61 9.46
N GLN A 228 2.71 17.88 8.51
CA GLN A 228 2.89 19.24 7.99
C GLN A 228 1.71 19.61 7.08
N GLU A 229 1.40 20.90 6.96
CA GLU A 229 0.48 21.34 5.91
C GLU A 229 1.15 21.14 4.54
N LEU A 230 0.36 20.75 3.54
CA LEU A 230 0.86 20.58 2.18
C LEU A 230 1.17 21.97 1.59
N PRO A 231 2.37 22.22 1.05
CA PRO A 231 2.65 23.46 0.32
C PRO A 231 1.72 23.66 -0.87
N ASP A 232 1.49 24.90 -1.31
CA ASP A 232 0.62 25.17 -2.45
C ASP A 232 1.23 24.72 -3.78
N LYS A 233 2.56 24.76 -3.88
CA LYS A 233 3.32 24.42 -5.08
C LYS A 233 4.25 23.23 -4.84
N PRO A 234 4.44 22.36 -5.85
CA PRO A 234 5.31 21.20 -5.72
C PRO A 234 6.79 21.57 -5.50
N GLU A 235 7.25 22.73 -5.98
CA GLU A 235 8.63 23.20 -5.81
C GLU A 235 8.94 23.60 -4.37
N ASP A 236 7.92 23.92 -3.57
CA ASP A 236 8.06 24.32 -2.16
C ASP A 236 8.16 23.09 -1.23
N VAL A 237 8.09 21.86 -1.77
CA VAL A 237 8.29 20.64 -0.99
C VAL A 237 9.78 20.50 -0.64
N PRO A 238 10.15 20.37 0.65
CA PRO A 238 11.54 20.25 1.06
C PRO A 238 12.27 19.12 0.34
N ILE A 239 13.50 19.39 -0.16
CA ILE A 239 14.31 18.45 -0.95
C ILE A 239 14.47 17.10 -0.22
N ASP A 240 14.72 17.13 1.09
CA ASP A 240 14.84 15.92 1.92
C ASP A 240 13.61 15.01 1.79
N ILE A 241 12.40 15.58 1.74
CA ILE A 241 11.16 14.83 1.56
C ILE A 241 11.09 14.29 0.14
N THR A 242 11.40 15.12 -0.85
CA THR A 242 11.36 14.75 -2.28
C THR A 242 12.30 13.59 -2.59
N GLU A 243 13.48 13.52 -1.95
CA GLU A 243 14.42 12.40 -2.06
C GLU A 243 13.86 11.07 -1.51
N PHE A 244 12.99 11.13 -0.49
CA PHE A 244 12.29 9.94 0.01
C PHE A 244 11.10 9.51 -0.86
N LEU A 245 10.59 10.39 -1.72
CA LEU A 245 9.49 10.06 -2.63
C LEU A 245 10.03 9.29 -3.83
N LEU A 246 9.52 8.07 -4.07
CA LEU A 246 9.87 7.23 -5.23
C LEU A 246 9.21 7.72 -6.54
N PHE A 247 9.00 9.02 -6.68
CA PHE A 247 8.34 9.67 -7.81
C PHE A 247 8.72 11.15 -7.87
N THR A 248 8.63 11.72 -9.06
CA THR A 248 8.86 13.14 -9.30
C THR A 248 7.60 13.96 -9.05
N LEU A 249 7.80 15.18 -8.56
CA LEU A 249 6.78 16.23 -8.49
C LEU A 249 7.14 17.33 -9.50
N PRO A 250 6.17 17.93 -10.21
CA PRO A 250 4.75 17.57 -10.26
C PRO A 250 4.47 16.18 -10.85
N ILE A 251 3.30 15.62 -10.54
CA ILE A 251 2.87 14.28 -10.95
C ILE A 251 2.62 14.26 -12.46
N GLU A 252 3.39 13.43 -13.17
CA GLU A 252 3.24 13.19 -14.61
C GLU A 252 2.19 12.11 -14.90
N ASP A 253 2.29 10.95 -14.25
CA ASP A 253 1.40 9.81 -14.48
C ASP A 253 0.23 9.79 -13.50
N ASN A 254 -0.94 10.17 -14.01
CA ASN A 254 -2.17 10.19 -13.24
C ASN A 254 -2.65 8.79 -12.78
N ASN A 255 -2.08 7.69 -13.29
CA ASN A 255 -2.39 6.34 -12.80
C ASN A 255 -1.71 6.06 -11.45
N ARG A 256 -0.58 6.72 -11.17
CA ARG A 256 0.17 6.59 -9.92
C ARG A 256 -0.32 7.55 -8.83
N THR A 257 -1.22 8.48 -9.15
CA THR A 257 -1.75 9.48 -8.20
C THR A 257 -2.24 8.87 -6.90
N ALA A 258 -2.94 7.73 -6.93
CA ALA A 258 -3.44 7.11 -5.70
C ALA A 258 -2.31 6.67 -4.76
N ALA A 259 -1.26 6.04 -5.30
CA ALA A 259 -0.09 5.62 -4.54
C ALA A 259 0.71 6.82 -4.04
N ILE A 260 0.86 7.84 -4.88
CA ILE A 260 1.54 9.10 -4.56
C ILE A 260 0.82 9.83 -3.42
N VAL A 261 -0.49 10.03 -3.54
CA VAL A 261 -1.33 10.65 -2.50
C VAL A 261 -1.21 9.87 -1.19
N LYS A 262 -1.22 8.53 -1.25
CA LYS A 262 -1.05 7.70 -0.06
C LYS A 262 0.30 7.92 0.61
N ALA A 263 1.40 8.01 -0.15
CA ALA A 263 2.73 8.30 0.36
C ALA A 263 2.82 9.73 0.93
N MET A 264 2.33 10.74 0.19
CA MET A 264 2.34 12.13 0.65
C MET A 264 1.50 12.32 1.92
N ARG A 265 0.39 11.60 2.08
CA ARG A 265 -0.43 11.62 3.30
C ARG A 265 0.27 11.06 4.54
N LEU A 266 1.41 10.39 4.42
CA LEU A 266 2.21 10.01 5.59
C LEU A 266 2.93 11.22 6.20
N ILE A 267 3.20 12.25 5.38
CA ILE A 267 4.03 13.40 5.74
C ILE A 267 3.15 14.66 5.89
N PHE A 268 2.23 14.85 4.94
CA PHE A 268 1.40 16.04 4.83
C PHE A 268 -0.07 15.77 5.19
N ASN A 269 -0.72 16.79 5.73
CA ASN A 269 -2.15 16.83 5.95
C ASN A 269 -2.83 17.61 4.82
N PHE A 270 -3.63 16.94 4.00
CA PHE A 270 -4.41 17.56 2.94
C PHE A 270 -5.61 16.71 2.56
N GLY A 271 -6.72 17.37 2.20
CA GLY A 271 -7.91 16.70 1.68
C GLY A 271 -7.71 16.22 0.24
N GLN A 272 -7.40 17.17 -0.66
CA GLN A 272 -7.16 16.96 -2.09
C GLN A 272 -5.83 17.62 -2.47
N LEU A 273 -5.12 17.05 -3.44
CA LEU A 273 -3.91 17.68 -3.98
C LEU A 273 -4.29 18.93 -4.80
N PRO A 274 -3.60 20.06 -4.63
CA PRO A 274 -3.75 21.22 -5.49
C PRO A 274 -3.45 20.87 -6.95
N ASN A 275 -4.10 21.56 -7.89
CA ASN A 275 -3.89 21.34 -9.32
C ASN A 275 -2.44 21.60 -9.77
N ALA A 276 -1.70 22.44 -9.03
CA ALA A 276 -0.28 22.71 -9.27
C ALA A 276 0.60 21.45 -9.15
N TYR A 277 0.16 20.43 -8.40
CA TYR A 277 0.89 19.17 -8.26
C TYR A 277 0.74 18.22 -9.47
N PHE A 278 0.03 18.63 -10.53
CA PHE A 278 -0.15 17.81 -11.72
C PHE A 278 0.41 18.52 -12.95
N VAL A 279 1.28 17.85 -13.71
CA VAL A 279 1.78 18.38 -14.99
C VAL A 279 0.61 18.57 -15.96
N THR A 280 -0.29 17.59 -16.00
CA THR A 280 -1.49 17.64 -16.83
C THR A 280 -2.72 17.61 -15.94
N VAL A 281 -3.27 18.80 -15.68
CA VAL A 281 -4.57 18.94 -14.99
C VAL A 281 -5.65 18.28 -15.85
N ARG A 282 -6.32 17.28 -15.28
CA ARG A 282 -7.39 16.58 -15.98
C ARG A 282 -8.58 17.51 -16.20
N THR A 283 -9.04 17.61 -17.43
CA THR A 283 -10.24 18.38 -17.77
C THR A 283 -11.49 17.49 -17.73
N PRO A 284 -12.69 18.03 -17.47
CA PRO A 284 -13.92 17.25 -17.59
C PRO A 284 -14.08 16.73 -19.03
N LEU A 285 -14.61 15.51 -19.18
CA LEU A 285 -14.85 14.93 -20.49
C LEU A 285 -15.83 15.81 -21.30
N PRO A 286 -15.46 16.29 -22.50
CA PRO A 286 -16.36 17.11 -23.33
C PRO A 286 -17.65 16.36 -23.68
N ARG A 287 -18.81 17.03 -23.69
CA ARG A 287 -20.07 16.38 -24.12
C ARG A 287 -20.05 15.95 -25.60
N ASN A 288 -19.36 16.72 -26.44
CA ASN A 288 -19.21 16.44 -27.87
C ASN A 288 -17.85 15.76 -28.13
N PRO A 289 -17.82 14.53 -28.69
CA PRO A 289 -16.57 13.81 -28.94
C PRO A 289 -15.63 14.52 -29.93
N ALA A 290 -16.14 15.39 -30.81
CA ALA A 290 -15.30 16.15 -31.73
C ALA A 290 -14.36 17.14 -31.02
N LYS A 291 -14.67 17.51 -29.76
CA LYS A 291 -13.85 18.41 -28.92
C LYS A 291 -12.78 17.67 -28.11
N LEU A 292 -12.62 16.36 -28.29
CA LEU A 292 -11.54 15.62 -27.65
C LEU A 292 -10.18 16.09 -28.18
N LYS A 293 -9.19 16.19 -27.30
CA LYS A 293 -7.79 16.47 -27.65
C LYS A 293 -7.11 15.22 -28.22
N VAL A 294 -7.54 14.04 -27.77
CA VAL A 294 -7.01 12.73 -28.19
C VAL A 294 -8.17 11.81 -28.53
N LEU A 295 -8.00 10.96 -29.55
CA LEU A 295 -9.04 10.05 -30.08
C LEU A 295 -10.27 10.74 -30.69
N ASN A 296 -10.20 12.03 -31.01
CA ASN A 296 -11.27 12.76 -31.69
C ASN A 296 -11.66 12.16 -33.05
N HIS A 297 -10.72 11.54 -33.75
CA HIS A 297 -10.95 10.85 -35.03
C HIS A 297 -11.57 9.45 -34.86
N ILE A 298 -11.60 8.90 -33.64
CA ILE A 298 -12.17 7.59 -33.34
C ILE A 298 -13.63 7.74 -32.90
N PHE A 299 -13.95 8.80 -32.15
CA PHE A 299 -15.28 9.05 -31.62
C PHE A 299 -16.11 10.00 -32.50
N PRO A 300 -17.44 9.78 -32.63
CA PRO A 300 -18.20 8.71 -32.00
C PRO A 300 -17.95 7.34 -32.65
N LEU A 301 -17.98 6.28 -31.85
CA LEU A 301 -17.77 4.92 -32.33
C LEU A 301 -18.93 4.49 -33.22
N ARG A 302 -18.67 4.31 -34.51
CA ARG A 302 -19.66 3.86 -35.51
C ARG A 302 -19.70 2.36 -35.72
N ASP A 303 -18.59 1.66 -35.48
CA ASP A 303 -18.52 0.22 -35.67
C ASP A 303 -18.51 -0.52 -34.33
N ARG A 304 -19.35 -1.56 -34.24
CA ARG A 304 -19.42 -2.46 -33.09
C ARG A 304 -18.12 -3.26 -32.91
N SER A 305 -17.36 -3.52 -33.97
CA SER A 305 -16.06 -4.21 -33.88
C SER A 305 -15.08 -3.44 -32.99
N ARG A 306 -15.14 -2.10 -33.03
CA ARG A 306 -14.26 -1.22 -32.25
C ARG A 306 -14.56 -1.22 -30.75
N LEU A 307 -15.72 -1.74 -30.33
CA LEU A 307 -16.06 -1.88 -28.91
C LEU A 307 -15.12 -2.83 -28.18
N ALA A 308 -14.46 -3.77 -28.89
CA ALA A 308 -13.44 -4.63 -28.30
C ALA A 308 -12.25 -3.84 -27.71
N TYR A 309 -11.93 -2.67 -28.29
CA TYR A 309 -10.83 -1.79 -27.87
C TYR A 309 -11.29 -0.70 -26.88
N LEU A 310 -12.53 -0.75 -26.40
CA LEU A 310 -13.08 0.30 -25.53
C LEU A 310 -12.27 0.48 -24.24
N ALA A 311 -11.73 -0.61 -23.69
CA ALA A 311 -10.87 -0.55 -22.50
C ALA A 311 -9.58 0.26 -22.75
N GLU A 312 -8.98 0.12 -23.93
CA GLU A 312 -7.77 0.87 -24.32
C GLU A 312 -8.09 2.34 -24.54
N TYR A 313 -9.18 2.65 -25.27
CA TYR A 313 -9.64 4.03 -25.43
C TYR A 313 -9.94 4.68 -24.09
N HIS A 314 -10.55 3.94 -23.17
CA HIS A 314 -10.84 4.43 -21.82
C HIS A 314 -9.54 4.70 -21.03
N ARG A 315 -8.50 3.87 -21.19
CA ARG A 315 -7.19 4.09 -20.58
C ARG A 315 -6.53 5.37 -21.12
N GLU A 316 -6.55 5.58 -22.43
CA GLU A 316 -6.00 6.79 -23.04
C GLU A 316 -6.77 8.05 -22.64
N LEU A 317 -8.11 8.00 -22.65
CA LEU A 317 -8.92 9.13 -22.19
C LEU A 317 -8.68 9.45 -20.70
N ARG A 318 -8.44 8.44 -19.83
CA ARG A 318 -8.13 8.66 -18.40
C ARG A 318 -6.83 9.42 -18.18
N LYS A 319 -5.90 9.45 -19.14
CA LYS A 319 -4.67 10.24 -18.98
C LYS A 319 -4.97 11.74 -18.92
N ILE A 320 -5.95 12.20 -19.69
CA ILE A 320 -6.22 13.63 -19.93
C ILE A 320 -7.55 14.09 -19.31
N TYR A 321 -8.53 13.20 -19.17
CA TYR A 321 -9.89 13.54 -18.76
C TYR A 321 -10.30 12.91 -17.43
N ILE A 322 -11.15 13.63 -16.70
CA ILE A 322 -11.91 13.08 -15.58
C ILE A 322 -13.07 12.27 -16.18
N LEU A 323 -12.95 10.95 -16.11
CA LEU A 323 -13.95 10.02 -16.64
C LEU A 323 -14.87 9.50 -15.54
N GLN A 324 -16.16 9.44 -15.84
CA GLN A 324 -17.13 8.65 -15.11
C GLN A 324 -16.97 7.16 -15.47
N GLU A 325 -17.59 6.26 -14.73
CA GLU A 325 -17.52 4.81 -14.99
C GLU A 325 -18.02 4.42 -16.38
N LYS A 326 -18.96 5.18 -16.95
CA LYS A 326 -19.52 4.96 -18.28
C LYS A 326 -19.34 6.19 -19.16
N LEU A 327 -18.94 5.96 -20.41
CA LEU A 327 -18.90 7.03 -21.42
C LEU A 327 -20.33 7.48 -21.78
N PRO A 328 -20.56 8.78 -22.02
CA PRO A 328 -21.86 9.27 -22.47
C PRO A 328 -22.30 8.61 -23.78
N SER A 329 -23.61 8.43 -23.98
CA SER A 329 -24.17 7.87 -25.22
C SER A 329 -23.77 8.66 -26.47
N THR A 330 -23.48 9.96 -26.35
CA THR A 330 -23.00 10.81 -27.45
C THR A 330 -21.67 10.37 -28.06
N TYR A 331 -20.92 9.52 -27.37
CA TYR A 331 -19.67 8.92 -27.86
C TYR A 331 -19.92 7.65 -28.70
N PHE A 332 -21.17 7.21 -28.81
CA PHE A 332 -21.56 6.02 -29.54
C PHE A 332 -22.56 6.41 -30.62
N ASP A 333 -22.16 6.25 -31.87
CA ASP A 333 -23.01 6.41 -33.06
C ASP A 333 -23.15 5.03 -33.70
N LEU A 334 -23.51 4.05 -32.86
CA LEU A 334 -23.57 2.65 -33.26
C LEU A 334 -24.82 2.42 -34.11
N PRO A 335 -24.74 1.59 -35.16
CA PRO A 335 -25.92 1.18 -35.89
C PRO A 335 -26.91 0.51 -34.94
N LEU A 336 -28.20 0.70 -35.23
CA LEU A 336 -29.33 0.08 -34.55
C LEU A 336 -29.05 -1.39 -34.22
N GLU A 337 -29.50 -1.82 -33.04
CA GLU A 337 -29.35 -3.21 -32.65
C GLU A 337 -30.05 -4.13 -33.63
N LYS A 338 -29.25 -5.07 -34.17
CA LYS A 338 -29.74 -6.10 -35.06
C LYS A 338 -30.73 -6.96 -34.28
N ILE A 339 -31.89 -7.20 -34.86
CA ILE A 339 -32.95 -7.98 -34.26
C ILE A 339 -32.54 -9.45 -34.30
N ASP A 340 -32.90 -10.25 -33.30
CA ASP A 340 -32.64 -11.69 -33.37
C ASP A 340 -33.38 -12.30 -34.58
N LEU A 341 -32.69 -13.19 -35.29
CA LEU A 341 -33.28 -13.88 -36.44
C LEU A 341 -34.43 -14.77 -35.95
N PRO A 342 -35.66 -14.60 -36.46
CA PRO A 342 -36.78 -15.44 -36.03
C PRO A 342 -36.56 -16.90 -36.42
N SER A 343 -37.14 -17.86 -35.71
CA SER A 343 -36.96 -19.29 -36.03
C SER A 343 -37.56 -19.69 -37.37
N ILE A 344 -38.61 -18.99 -37.82
CA ILE A 344 -39.37 -19.28 -39.04
C ILE A 344 -39.22 -18.16 -40.07
N PRO A 345 -38.94 -18.47 -41.36
CA PRO A 345 -38.77 -17.46 -42.41
C PRO A 345 -39.99 -16.55 -42.62
N GLN A 346 -41.19 -17.05 -42.32
CA GLN A 346 -42.46 -16.30 -42.43
C GLN A 346 -42.52 -15.11 -41.46
N ALA A 347 -41.77 -15.18 -40.35
CA ALA A 347 -41.68 -14.10 -39.37
C ALA A 347 -40.62 -13.03 -39.73
N LEU A 348 -39.88 -13.19 -40.84
CA LEU A 348 -39.02 -12.14 -41.37
C LEU A 348 -39.83 -10.90 -41.77
N ARG A 349 -39.18 -9.74 -41.85
CA ARG A 349 -39.77 -8.54 -42.47
C ARG A 349 -40.12 -8.85 -43.92
N ALA A 350 -41.21 -8.25 -44.41
CA ALA A 350 -41.77 -8.52 -45.74
C ALA A 350 -40.72 -8.46 -46.86
N GLU A 351 -39.78 -7.53 -46.77
CA GLU A 351 -38.66 -7.35 -47.71
C GLU A 351 -37.73 -8.57 -47.84
N TYR A 352 -37.58 -9.39 -46.78
CA TYR A 352 -36.71 -10.58 -46.79
C TYR A 352 -37.48 -11.90 -46.98
N ARG A 353 -38.81 -11.92 -46.82
CA ARG A 353 -39.61 -13.17 -46.92
C ARG A 353 -39.47 -13.84 -48.30
N ASN A 354 -39.45 -13.04 -49.35
CA ASN A 354 -39.36 -13.57 -50.72
C ASN A 354 -37.96 -14.10 -51.05
N LEU A 355 -36.93 -13.59 -50.39
CA LEU A 355 -35.53 -13.97 -50.64
C LEU A 355 -35.20 -15.39 -50.16
N PHE A 356 -35.88 -15.90 -49.14
CA PHE A 356 -35.67 -17.26 -48.60
C PHE A 356 -36.64 -18.30 -49.16
N SER A 357 -37.55 -17.87 -50.04
CA SER A 357 -38.31 -18.80 -50.89
C SER A 357 -37.50 -19.26 -52.11
N CYS A 358 -36.33 -18.64 -52.36
CA CYS A 358 -35.46 -18.95 -53.49
C CYS A 358 -34.45 -20.04 -53.14
N LYS A 359 -34.38 -21.08 -53.97
CA LYS A 359 -33.28 -22.07 -53.93
C LYS A 359 -32.03 -21.41 -54.51
N PRO A 360 -31.01 -21.02 -53.71
CA PRO A 360 -29.83 -20.35 -54.24
C PRO A 360 -29.19 -21.26 -55.31
N LYS A 361 -28.89 -20.69 -56.48
CA LYS A 361 -28.35 -21.44 -57.61
C LYS A 361 -26.87 -21.75 -57.44
N ASN A 362 -26.14 -20.89 -56.71
CA ASN A 362 -24.72 -21.03 -56.43
C ASN A 362 -24.34 -20.51 -55.04
N GLU A 363 -23.11 -20.79 -54.62
CA GLU A 363 -22.58 -20.40 -53.31
C GLU A 363 -22.49 -18.87 -53.13
N MET A 364 -22.19 -18.13 -54.20
CA MET A 364 -22.07 -16.66 -54.14
C MET A 364 -23.42 -15.97 -53.88
N GLU A 365 -24.50 -16.47 -54.51
CA GLU A 365 -25.87 -15.99 -54.27
C GLU A 365 -26.28 -16.27 -52.83
N PHE A 366 -25.98 -17.47 -52.30
CA PHE A 366 -26.23 -17.79 -50.89
C PHE A 366 -25.47 -16.86 -49.94
N LYS A 367 -24.17 -16.62 -50.18
CA LYS A 367 -23.38 -15.66 -49.38
C LYS A 367 -23.97 -14.26 -49.41
N SER A 368 -24.40 -13.78 -50.59
CA SER A 368 -25.05 -12.47 -50.74
C SER A 368 -26.35 -12.37 -49.94
N LEU A 369 -27.19 -13.41 -49.96
CA LEU A 369 -28.43 -13.49 -49.18
C LEU A 369 -28.17 -13.47 -47.68
N ILE A 370 -27.17 -14.23 -47.21
CA ILE A 370 -26.76 -14.24 -45.81
C ILE A 370 -26.24 -12.86 -45.38
N GLU A 371 -25.45 -12.19 -46.22
CA GLU A 371 -24.98 -10.84 -45.93
C GLU A 371 -26.13 -9.82 -45.89
N GLN A 372 -27.15 -9.95 -46.74
CA GLN A 372 -28.36 -9.14 -46.67
C GLN A 372 -29.12 -9.37 -45.35
N LEU A 373 -29.33 -10.62 -44.92
CA LEU A 373 -29.93 -10.88 -43.60
C LEU A 373 -29.09 -10.32 -42.47
N ARG A 374 -27.77 -10.47 -42.53
CA ARG A 374 -26.84 -9.97 -41.50
C ARG A 374 -26.85 -8.45 -41.38
N ARG A 375 -27.38 -7.69 -42.35
CA ARG A 375 -27.56 -6.24 -42.20
C ARG A 375 -28.58 -5.89 -41.12
N VAL A 376 -29.67 -6.67 -41.02
CA VAL A 376 -30.79 -6.38 -40.10
C VAL A 376 -30.83 -7.33 -38.91
N TYR A 377 -30.41 -8.58 -39.10
CA TYR A 377 -30.58 -9.65 -38.11
C TYR A 377 -29.26 -10.11 -37.51
N ARG A 378 -29.32 -10.52 -36.24
CA ARG A 378 -28.22 -11.15 -35.49
C ARG A 378 -28.42 -12.66 -35.46
N PHE A 379 -27.49 -13.41 -36.03
CA PHE A 379 -27.45 -14.87 -35.92
C PHE A 379 -26.04 -15.41 -36.14
N LYS A 380 -25.68 -16.48 -35.43
CA LYS A 380 -24.40 -17.20 -35.62
C LYS A 380 -24.51 -18.27 -36.70
N LYS A 381 -25.63 -18.98 -36.73
CA LYS A 381 -25.97 -20.04 -37.70
C LYS A 381 -27.38 -19.78 -38.22
N LEU A 382 -27.62 -20.11 -39.49
CA LEU A 382 -28.95 -20.03 -40.07
C LEU A 382 -29.78 -21.25 -39.60
N PRO A 383 -31.01 -21.08 -39.10
CA PRO A 383 -31.87 -22.20 -38.74
C PRO A 383 -32.19 -23.08 -39.96
N ASN A 384 -32.40 -24.38 -39.73
CA ASN A 384 -32.66 -25.34 -40.81
C ASN A 384 -33.93 -25.00 -41.61
N ASP A 385 -34.93 -24.39 -40.97
CA ASP A 385 -36.20 -24.01 -41.60
C ASP A 385 -36.04 -22.96 -42.71
N TYR A 386 -34.89 -22.28 -42.77
CA TYR A 386 -34.56 -21.33 -43.83
C TYR A 386 -33.98 -21.99 -45.09
N ILE A 387 -33.65 -23.28 -45.03
CA ILE A 387 -33.07 -24.04 -46.14
C ILE A 387 -34.08 -25.12 -46.54
N ILE A 388 -34.66 -24.98 -47.73
CA ILE A 388 -35.49 -26.05 -48.30
C ILE A 388 -34.57 -27.24 -48.60
N GLN A 389 -34.63 -28.25 -47.74
CA GLN A 389 -33.92 -29.50 -47.97
C GLN A 389 -34.41 -30.12 -49.28
N LYS A 390 -33.48 -30.53 -50.15
CA LYS A 390 -33.84 -31.31 -51.33
C LYS A 390 -34.50 -32.60 -50.83
N LYS A 391 -35.67 -32.96 -51.38
CA LYS A 391 -36.26 -34.28 -51.13
C LYS A 391 -35.18 -35.31 -51.43
N GLN A 392 -34.94 -36.21 -50.48
CA GLN A 392 -34.07 -37.35 -50.73
C GLN A 392 -34.60 -38.07 -51.96
N LEU A 393 -33.69 -38.50 -52.84
CA LEU A 393 -34.07 -39.35 -53.96
C LEU A 393 -34.75 -40.60 -53.38
N PRO A 394 -35.81 -41.12 -54.01
CA PRO A 394 -36.36 -42.41 -53.64
C PRO A 394 -35.23 -43.43 -53.59
N THR A 395 -35.14 -44.19 -52.50
CA THR A 395 -34.12 -45.23 -52.31
C THR A 395 -34.25 -46.35 -53.34
N GLU A 396 -35.43 -46.47 -53.95
CA GLU A 396 -35.74 -47.45 -54.99
C GLU A 396 -35.88 -46.75 -56.35
N PRO A 397 -35.12 -47.18 -57.38
CA PRO A 397 -35.34 -46.71 -58.74
C PRO A 397 -36.73 -47.16 -59.22
N LEU A 398 -37.51 -46.20 -59.75
CA LEU A 398 -38.79 -46.42 -60.42
C LEU A 398 -38.64 -47.24 -61.70
#